data_AF-W1XF84-F1
#
_entry.id   AF-W1XF84-F1
#
_cell.length_a   1.000
_cell.length_b   1.000
_cell.length_c   1.000
_cell.angle_alpha   90.00
_cell.angle_beta   90.00
_cell.angle_gamma   90.00
#
_symmetry.space_group_name_H-M   'P 1'
#
loop_
_entity.id
_entity.type
_entity.pdbx_description
1 polymer ?
#
loop_
_entity_poly.entity_id
_entity_poly.type
_entity_poly.pdbx_seq_one_letter_code
_entity_poly.pdbx_strand_id
1 'polypeptide(L)' 'AHVVDEDVIHPWDNPVHETGGIAVLKGNLAVDGSVVKAGAVDADMLVHSGPAKVFNSEEEAVEAITGGKIVKG' A
#
# COMPACT_ATOMS: atom_id res chain seq x y z
N ALA A 1 -13.24 14.14 25.43
CA ALA A 1 -13.77 12.84 24.99
C ALA A 1 -13.22 11.75 25.92
N HIS A 2 -13.97 10.68 26.18
CA HIS A 2 -13.53 9.55 27.01
C HIS A 2 -13.30 8.35 26.09
N VAL A 3 -12.11 7.73 26.17
CA VAL A 3 -11.81 6.47 25.46
C VAL A 3 -12.45 5.33 26.23
N VAL A 4 -13.31 4.55 25.58
CA VAL A 4 -14.05 3.43 26.21
C VAL A 4 -13.36 2.08 26.01
N ASP A 5 -12.45 2.00 25.05
CA ASP A 5 -11.73 0.79 24.65
C ASP A 5 -10.36 1.18 24.05
N GLU A 6 -9.29 0.82 24.74
CA GLU A 6 -7.91 1.15 24.36
C GLU A 6 -7.35 0.22 23.26
N ASP A 7 -8.00 -0.92 22.99
CA ASP A 7 -7.65 -1.78 21.85
C ASP A 7 -8.25 -1.26 20.53
N VAL A 8 -9.21 -0.33 20.60
CA VAL A 8 -9.79 0.36 19.44
C VAL A 8 -9.15 1.73 19.23
N ILE A 9 -8.97 2.49 20.32
CA ILE A 9 -8.26 3.79 20.31
C ILE A 9 -7.01 3.64 21.17
N HIS A 10 -5.94 3.24 20.52
CA HIS A 10 -4.65 3.00 21.16
C HIS A 10 -4.09 4.26 21.83
N PRO A 11 -3.49 4.14 23.02
CA PRO A 11 -2.79 5.24 23.67
C PRO A 11 -1.46 5.55 22.97
N TRP A 12 -0.91 6.72 23.25
CA TRP A 12 0.30 7.22 22.58
C TRP A 12 1.54 6.34 22.79
N ASP A 13 1.66 5.69 23.94
CA ASP A 13 2.75 4.80 24.31
C ASP A 13 2.58 3.36 23.80
N ASN A 14 1.42 3.02 23.24
CA ASN A 14 1.16 1.72 22.61
C ASN A 14 0.41 1.87 21.26
N PRO A 15 0.98 2.58 20.28
CA PRO A 15 0.32 2.78 19.00
C PRO A 15 0.34 1.49 18.15
N VAL A 16 -0.63 1.35 17.24
CA VAL A 16 -0.65 0.23 16.26
C VAL A 16 0.61 0.21 15.39
N HIS A 17 1.07 1.40 14.98
CA HIS A 17 2.30 1.60 14.24
C HIS A 17 3.00 2.86 14.76
N GLU A 18 4.33 2.86 14.79
CA GLU A 18 5.12 4.01 15.24
C GLU A 18 5.02 5.21 14.29
N THR A 19 4.69 4.97 13.02
CA THR A 19 4.58 6.00 11.98
C THR A 19 3.16 6.08 11.40
N GLY A 20 2.85 7.19 10.74
CA GLY A 20 1.57 7.37 10.06
C GLY A 20 1.37 6.39 8.91
N GLY A 21 0.10 6.07 8.61
CA GLY A 21 -0.23 5.03 7.62
C GLY A 21 -0.03 5.42 6.15
N ILE A 22 0.29 6.68 5.82
CA ILE A 22 0.46 7.16 4.44
C ILE A 22 1.91 7.62 4.22
N ALA A 23 2.52 7.13 3.15
CA ALA A 23 3.81 7.61 2.66
C ALA A 23 3.65 8.27 1.29
N VAL A 24 4.48 9.29 1.02
CA VAL A 24 4.59 9.94 -0.30
C VAL A 24 5.86 9.44 -0.97
N LEU A 25 5.72 8.81 -2.14
CA LEU A 25 6.83 8.33 -2.96
C LEU A 25 7.13 9.34 -4.08
N LYS A 26 8.40 9.51 -4.43
CA LYS A 26 8.84 10.40 -5.51
C LYS A 26 9.87 9.70 -6.39
N GLY A 27 9.85 10.03 -7.67
CA GLY A 27 10.80 9.49 -8.65
C GLY A 27 10.45 9.92 -10.07
N ASN A 28 11.20 9.40 -11.03
CA ASN A 28 10.97 9.69 -12.45
C ASN A 28 9.58 9.26 -12.96
N LEU A 29 8.98 8.21 -12.38
CA LEU A 29 7.64 7.74 -12.73
C LEU A 29 6.51 8.61 -12.12
N ALA A 30 6.79 9.28 -10.99
CA ALA A 30 5.85 10.11 -10.27
C ALA A 30 6.55 11.40 -9.83
N VAL A 31 6.76 12.32 -10.79
CA VAL A 31 7.53 13.55 -10.58
C VAL A 31 6.89 14.45 -9.53
N ASP A 32 5.56 14.55 -9.56
CA ASP A 32 4.76 15.31 -8.58
C ASP A 32 4.48 14.50 -7.29
N GLY A 33 4.91 13.24 -7.26
CA GLY A 33 4.71 12.30 -6.17
C GLY A 33 3.52 11.37 -6.36
N SER A 34 3.55 10.26 -5.62
CA SER A 34 2.43 9.33 -5.46
C SER A 34 2.24 8.98 -3.99
N VAL A 35 1.11 8.37 -3.64
CA VAL A 35 0.78 7.99 -2.26
C VAL A 35 0.61 6.50 -2.14
N VAL A 36 1.02 5.95 -0.99
CA VAL A 36 0.78 4.56 -0.62
C VAL A 36 0.33 4.48 0.83
N LYS A 37 -0.61 3.57 1.13
CA LYS A 37 -1.01 3.25 2.50
C LYS A 37 -0.02 2.28 3.13
N ALA A 38 1.15 2.79 3.50
CA ALA A 38 2.29 2.03 4.04
C ALA A 38 1.92 1.16 5.25
N GLY A 39 1.01 1.61 6.13
CA GLY A 39 0.58 0.84 7.30
C GLY A 39 -0.18 -0.46 6.96
N ALA A 40 -0.57 -0.68 5.71
CA ALA A 40 -1.23 -1.90 5.26
C ALA A 40 -0.42 -2.67 4.20
N VAL A 41 0.87 -2.36 4.07
CA VAL A 41 1.79 -3.07 3.17
C VAL A 41 2.61 -4.05 4.02
N ASP A 42 2.72 -5.29 3.56
CA ASP A 42 3.58 -6.29 4.22
C ASP A 42 5.04 -5.80 4.25
N ALA A 43 5.75 -6.10 5.34
CA ALA A 43 7.09 -5.53 5.57
C ALA A 43 8.10 -5.89 4.47
N ASP A 44 7.95 -7.07 3.84
CA ASP A 44 8.78 -7.53 2.71
C ASP A 44 8.42 -6.85 1.38
N MET A 45 7.27 -6.19 1.29
CA MET A 45 6.78 -5.47 0.11
C MET A 45 7.04 -3.95 0.18
N LEU A 46 7.58 -3.43 1.29
CA LEU A 46 7.97 -2.02 1.41
C LEU A 46 9.04 -1.61 0.39
N VAL A 47 9.89 -2.56 -0.03
CA VAL A 47 10.85 -2.40 -1.10
C VAL A 47 10.72 -3.57 -2.06
N HIS A 48 10.27 -3.28 -3.28
CA HIS A 48 9.97 -4.29 -4.27
C HIS A 48 10.45 -3.85 -5.67
N SER A 49 10.90 -4.81 -6.49
CA SER A 49 11.30 -4.58 -7.87
C SER A 49 10.98 -5.81 -8.71
N GLY A 50 10.30 -5.59 -9.84
CA GLY A 50 9.85 -6.65 -10.74
C GLY A 50 9.46 -6.11 -12.12
N PRO A 51 9.21 -6.99 -13.10
CA PRO A 51 8.81 -6.58 -14.44
C PRO A 51 7.40 -5.98 -14.45
N ALA A 52 7.23 -4.81 -15.07
CA ALA A 52 5.94 -4.15 -15.18
C ALA A 52 4.95 -4.95 -16.06
N LYS A 53 3.71 -5.07 -15.59
CA LYS A 53 2.54 -5.49 -16.38
C LYS A 53 1.64 -4.26 -16.55
N VAL A 54 1.52 -3.76 -17.78
CA VAL A 54 0.89 -2.47 -18.07
C VAL A 54 -0.47 -2.71 -18.72
N PHE A 55 -1.48 -1.95 -18.27
CA PHE A 55 -2.84 -1.97 -18.77
C PHE A 55 -3.33 -0.52 -18.91
N ASN A 56 -4.25 -0.28 -19.83
CA ASN A 56 -4.80 1.05 -20.07
C ASN A 56 -6.24 1.21 -19.55
N SER A 57 -6.82 0.13 -19.01
CA SER A 57 -8.12 0.17 -18.35
C SER A 57 -8.19 -0.81 -17.17
N GLU A 58 -9.16 -0.59 -16.29
CA GLU A 58 -9.44 -1.50 -15.18
C GLU A 58 -9.87 -2.88 -15.69
N GLU A 59 -10.72 -2.91 -16.72
CA GLU A 59 -11.24 -4.14 -17.32
C GLU A 59 -10.12 -5.01 -17.90
N GLU A 60 -9.14 -4.41 -18.59
CA GLU A 60 -7.96 -5.11 -19.10
C GLU A 60 -7.15 -5.76 -17.97
N ALA A 61 -6.95 -5.04 -16.86
CA ALA A 61 -6.23 -5.55 -15.69
C ALA A 61 -6.99 -6.69 -15.00
N VAL A 62 -8.31 -6.54 -14.82
CA VAL A 62 -9.18 -7.57 -14.23
C VAL A 62 -9.20 -8.83 -15.07
N GLU A 63 -9.30 -8.72 -16.40
CA GLU A 63 -9.24 -9.87 -17.31
C GLU A 63 -7.87 -10.57 -17.21
N ALA A 64 -6.77 -9.83 -17.09
CA ALA A 64 -5.45 -10.42 -16.94
C ALA A 64 -5.28 -11.18 -15.62
N ILE A 65 -5.81 -10.64 -14.51
CA ILE A 65 -5.79 -11.30 -13.20
C ILE A 65 -6.62 -12.58 -13.24
N THR A 66 -7.89 -12.46 -13.62
CA THR A 66 -8.86 -13.57 -13.61
C THR A 66 -8.53 -14.64 -14.64
N GLY A 67 -7.91 -14.26 -15.76
CA GLY A 67 -7.43 -15.16 -16.80
C GLY A 67 -6.07 -15.82 -16.52
N GLY A 68 -5.48 -15.61 -15.33
CA GLY A 68 -4.23 -16.26 -14.93
C GLY A 68 -2.98 -15.76 -15.67
N LYS A 69 -3.01 -14.55 -16.23
CA LYS A 69 -1.87 -13.94 -16.95
C LYS A 69 -0.87 -13.25 -16.02
N ILE A 70 -1.17 -13.18 -14.72
CA ILE A 70 -0.33 -12.57 -13.67
C ILE A 70 0.40 -13.66 -12.89
N VAL A 71 1.69 -13.43 -12.59
CA VAL A 71 2.54 -14.33 -11.80
C VAL A 71 3.17 -13.54 -10.66
N LYS A 72 3.58 -14.24 -9.59
CA LYS A 72 4.40 -13.63 -8.53
C LYS A 72 5.70 -13.12 -9.14
N GLY A 73 6.05 -11.88 -8.85
CA GLY A 73 7.25 -11.21 -9.36
C GLY A 73 7.45 -9.92 -8.62
#